data_AF-A0A7C3UC39-F1
#
_entry.id   AF-A0A7C3UC39-F1
#
_cell.length_a   1.000
_cell.length_b   1.000
_cell.length_c   1.000
_cell.angle_alpha   90.00
_cell.angle_beta   90.00
_cell.angle_gamma   90.00
#
_symmetry.space_group_name_H-M   'P 1'
#
loop_
_entity.id
_entity.type
_entity.pdbx_description
1 polymer ?
#
loop_
_entity_poly.entity_id
_entity_poly.type
_entity_poly.pdbx_seq_one_letter_code
_entity_poly.pdbx_strand_id
1 'polypeptide(L)'
;MTLYRDTRGLLDRPRTFSETLLEGLAPGGGLFVPERLPRLDPDALVRLAGLPYHERAATVFAAFGLDLPPQRQRDLLAAAYGPAFDTPAVAPLREVAPGRWLLELWHGPTLAFKDMALQCMPLFFSEALARAHASGASDLDYLILVATSGDTGVAALAGFADRPHVRICVYYPDAGVSALQELQMVTQPGGNLAVFRLAGDFDACQSSVKAVFDDAAFAAELAREHRLALSSANSINWGRLLPQVAYYVSACADLVAAGALRPGQPLTVCVPTGNFGNILAAWYARRLGVPVGRLLCASNANNVLTQFINEGVYDVASRRLVKTPSPSMDILVSSNLERL
;
A
#
# COMPACT_ATOMS: atom_id res chain seq x y z
N MET A 1 20.61 7.99 1.08
CA MET A 1 19.36 7.88 0.29
C MET A 1 19.35 6.52 -0.38
N THR A 2 18.22 5.80 -0.33
CA THR A 2 18.05 4.51 -1.02
C THR A 2 17.39 4.75 -2.37
N LEU A 3 17.92 4.12 -3.42
CA LEU A 3 17.33 4.13 -4.75
C LEU A 3 16.52 2.86 -4.98
N TYR A 4 15.68 2.89 -6.00
CA TYR A 4 14.74 1.83 -6.36
C TYR A 4 15.01 1.35 -7.78
N ARG A 5 15.01 0.03 -7.93
CA ARG A 5 15.11 -0.67 -9.21
C ARG A 5 13.77 -1.29 -9.58
N ASP A 6 13.65 -1.68 -10.83
CA ASP A 6 12.49 -2.41 -11.38
C ASP A 6 12.72 -3.92 -11.31
N THR A 7 11.68 -4.68 -10.96
CA THR A 7 11.65 -6.15 -10.98
C THR A 7 11.93 -6.74 -12.36
N ARG A 8 11.68 -6.01 -13.45
CA ARG A 8 11.87 -6.47 -14.84
C ARG A 8 13.13 -5.94 -15.52
N GLY A 9 13.87 -5.05 -14.86
CA GLY A 9 15.14 -4.53 -15.36
C GLY A 9 15.03 -3.62 -16.59
N LEU A 10 13.87 -2.98 -16.80
CA LEU A 10 13.61 -2.11 -17.97
C LEU A 10 13.86 -0.62 -17.70
N LEU A 11 14.27 -0.26 -16.47
CA LEU A 11 14.63 1.12 -16.14
C LEU A 11 15.96 1.53 -16.75
N ASP A 12 16.00 2.76 -17.25
CA ASP A 12 17.21 3.47 -17.72
C ASP A 12 18.14 3.86 -16.57
N ARG A 13 17.57 4.21 -15.41
CA ARG A 13 18.29 4.47 -14.16
C ARG A 13 17.45 4.13 -12.94
N PRO A 14 18.06 3.87 -11.78
CA PRO A 14 17.32 3.77 -10.53
C PRO A 14 16.54 5.06 -10.21
N ARG A 15 15.41 4.91 -9.50
CA ARG A 15 14.52 6.00 -9.09
C ARG A 15 14.70 6.35 -7.62
N THR A 16 14.46 7.61 -7.26
CA THR A 16 14.30 8.02 -5.85
C THR A 16 12.93 7.58 -5.32
N PHE A 17 12.70 7.65 -4.00
CA PHE A 17 11.40 7.34 -3.44
C PHE A 17 10.29 8.24 -4.03
N SER A 18 10.52 9.55 -4.10
CA SER A 18 9.56 10.50 -4.68
C SER A 18 9.23 10.15 -6.14
N GLU A 19 10.23 9.79 -6.94
CA GLU A 19 10.01 9.36 -8.33
C GLU A 19 9.17 8.08 -8.39
N THR A 20 9.48 7.05 -7.58
CA THR A 20 8.67 5.82 -7.56
C THR A 20 7.23 6.04 -7.13
N LEU A 21 7.00 7.03 -6.26
CA LEU A 21 5.68 7.38 -5.77
C LEU A 21 4.84 8.04 -6.86
N LEU A 22 5.45 8.96 -7.62
CA LEU A 22 4.83 9.66 -8.73
C LEU A 22 4.61 8.74 -9.94
N GLU A 23 5.60 7.95 -10.34
CA GLU A 23 5.50 7.00 -11.47
C GLU A 23 4.53 5.84 -11.16
N GLY A 24 4.55 5.34 -9.93
CA GLY A 24 3.67 4.28 -9.43
C GLY A 24 3.96 2.88 -9.96
N LEU A 25 4.12 2.71 -11.28
CA LEU A 25 4.46 1.46 -11.96
C LEU A 25 5.73 1.66 -12.80
N ALA A 26 6.62 0.68 -12.83
CA ALA A 26 7.82 0.73 -13.65
C ALA A 26 7.51 0.35 -15.11
N PRO A 27 8.39 0.72 -16.08
CA PRO A 27 8.20 0.39 -17.50
C PRO A 27 7.90 -1.09 -17.76
N GLY A 28 7.06 -1.36 -18.76
CA GLY A 28 6.65 -2.71 -19.12
C GLY A 28 5.86 -3.43 -18.03
N GLY A 29 5.28 -2.69 -17.08
CA GLY A 29 4.43 -3.22 -16.00
C GLY A 29 5.19 -3.86 -14.84
N GLY A 30 6.48 -3.53 -14.68
CA GLY A 30 7.29 -3.96 -13.55
C GLY A 30 7.03 -3.16 -12.27
N LEU A 31 7.64 -3.59 -11.16
CA LEU A 31 7.39 -3.03 -9.83
C LEU A 31 8.68 -2.47 -9.22
N PHE A 32 8.58 -1.30 -8.58
CA PHE A 32 9.71 -0.74 -7.85
C PHE A 32 10.02 -1.53 -6.57
N VAL A 33 11.29 -1.82 -6.34
CA VAL A 33 11.86 -2.42 -5.13
C VAL A 33 13.16 -1.71 -4.73
N PRO A 34 13.46 -1.55 -3.43
CA PRO A 34 14.68 -0.86 -3.00
C PRO A 34 15.93 -1.66 -3.37
N GLU A 35 16.98 -0.97 -3.82
CA GLU A 35 18.27 -1.60 -4.12
C GLU A 35 18.96 -2.18 -2.88
N ARG A 36 18.71 -1.57 -1.72
CA ARG A 36 19.26 -1.98 -0.44
C ARG A 36 18.16 -2.02 0.60
N LEU A 37 18.11 -3.13 1.34
CA LEU A 37 17.20 -3.29 2.47
C LEU A 37 17.89 -2.78 3.74
N PRO A 38 17.27 -1.86 4.49
CA PRO A 38 17.84 -1.39 5.74
C PRO A 38 17.69 -2.44 6.84
N ARG A 39 18.44 -2.24 7.93
CA ARG A 39 18.26 -2.95 9.19
C ARG A 39 18.14 -1.95 10.32
N LEU A 40 17.26 -2.24 11.25
CA LEU A 40 17.15 -1.57 12.54
C LEU A 40 17.96 -2.35 13.57
N ASP A 41 18.53 -1.61 14.51
CA ASP A 41 19.13 -2.18 15.71
C ASP A 41 18.02 -2.83 16.57
N PRO A 42 18.22 -4.04 17.12
CA PRO A 42 17.28 -4.66 18.04
C PRO A 42 16.83 -3.75 19.19
N ASP A 43 17.74 -2.99 19.78
CA ASP A 43 17.42 -2.06 20.87
C ASP A 43 16.59 -0.88 20.37
N ALA A 44 16.83 -0.45 19.12
CA ALA A 44 16.01 0.59 18.50
C ALA A 44 14.57 0.12 18.33
N LEU A 45 14.35 -1.15 17.93
CA LEU A 45 13.01 -1.74 17.79
C LEU A 45 12.26 -1.74 19.13
N VAL A 46 12.91 -2.12 20.24
CA VAL A 46 12.28 -2.13 21.56
C VAL A 46 11.88 -0.72 22.02
N ARG A 47 12.74 0.28 21.78
CA ARG A 47 12.47 1.68 22.17
C ARG A 47 11.26 2.28 21.45
N LEU A 48 10.85 1.73 20.31
CA LEU A 48 9.68 2.23 19.56
C LEU A 48 8.39 2.17 20.38
N ALA A 49 8.27 1.22 21.31
CA ALA A 49 7.06 1.07 22.12
C ALA A 49 6.72 2.33 22.95
N GLY A 50 7.74 3.13 23.33
CA GLY A 50 7.55 4.38 24.06
C GLY A 50 7.12 5.58 23.20
N LEU A 51 7.07 5.43 21.87
CA LEU A 51 6.77 6.51 20.93
C LEU A 51 5.32 6.41 20.42
N PRO A 52 4.68 7.53 20.03
CA PRO A 52 3.42 7.48 19.30
C PRO A 52 3.61 6.85 17.91
N TYR A 53 2.55 6.28 17.34
CA TYR A 53 2.62 5.50 16.09
C TYR A 53 3.30 6.25 14.92
N HIS A 54 3.02 7.55 14.75
CA HIS A 54 3.64 8.34 13.67
C HIS A 54 5.17 8.48 13.82
N GLU A 55 5.72 8.58 15.04
CA GLU A 55 7.16 8.59 15.28
C GLU A 55 7.80 7.21 15.06
N ARG A 56 7.06 6.13 15.38
CA ARG A 56 7.47 4.76 15.05
C ARG A 56 7.56 4.58 13.53
N ALA A 57 6.53 5.02 12.81
CA ALA A 57 6.51 5.02 11.36
C ALA A 57 7.64 5.89 10.78
N ALA A 58 7.92 7.05 11.37
CA ALA A 58 9.02 7.93 10.92
C ALA A 58 10.38 7.26 11.06
N THR A 59 10.59 6.46 12.12
CA THR A 59 11.81 5.66 12.28
C THR A 59 11.96 4.63 11.16
N VAL A 60 10.86 3.95 10.79
CA VAL A 60 10.85 2.99 9.67
C VAL A 60 11.11 3.69 8.35
N PHE A 61 10.45 4.81 8.07
CA PHE A 61 10.64 5.58 6.83
C PHE A 61 12.08 6.11 6.72
N ALA A 62 12.62 6.66 7.80
CA ALA A 62 14.00 7.13 7.84
C ALA A 62 15.01 6.00 7.55
N ALA A 63 14.76 4.78 8.03
CA ALA A 63 15.60 3.62 7.74
C ALA A 63 15.63 3.29 6.23
N PHE A 64 14.52 3.46 5.52
CA PHE A 64 14.49 3.32 4.05
C PHE A 64 15.19 4.47 3.31
N GLY A 65 15.64 5.52 4.00
CA GLY A 65 16.50 6.54 3.40
C GLY A 65 15.85 7.33 2.27
N LEU A 66 14.61 7.79 2.50
CA LEU A 66 13.84 8.61 1.56
C LEU A 66 14.57 9.90 1.15
N ASP A 67 14.26 10.41 -0.03
CA ASP A 67 14.73 11.69 -0.58
C ASP A 67 13.97 12.91 -0.02
N LEU A 68 13.57 12.83 1.26
CA LEU A 68 12.87 13.88 2.00
C LEU A 68 13.59 14.18 3.32
N PRO A 69 13.61 15.44 3.80
CA PRO A 69 14.15 15.77 5.12
C PRO A 69 13.44 14.99 6.25
N PRO A 70 14.16 14.48 7.26
CA PRO A 70 13.56 13.67 8.34
C PRO A 70 12.42 14.37 9.07
N GLN A 71 12.55 15.68 9.35
CA GLN A 71 11.49 16.43 10.01
C GLN A 71 10.22 16.46 9.15
N ARG A 72 10.37 16.64 7.84
CA ARG A 72 9.22 16.67 6.94
C ARG A 72 8.50 15.32 6.89
N GLN A 73 9.25 14.21 6.93
CA GLN A 73 8.66 12.87 7.04
C GLN A 73 7.82 12.73 8.31
N ARG A 74 8.30 13.20 9.47
CA ARG A 74 7.54 13.20 10.73
C ARG A 74 6.24 14.00 10.60
N ASP A 75 6.31 15.20 10.05
CA ASP A 75 5.14 16.08 9.91
C ASP A 75 4.06 15.41 9.04
N LEU A 76 4.46 14.80 7.92
CA LEU A 76 3.53 14.08 7.03
C LEU A 76 2.92 12.85 7.71
N LEU A 77 3.70 12.10 8.50
CA LEU A 77 3.21 10.92 9.21
C LEU A 77 2.31 11.29 10.39
N ALA A 78 2.58 12.40 11.08
CA ALA A 78 1.71 12.94 12.11
C ALA A 78 0.36 13.39 11.53
N ALA A 79 0.37 13.98 10.33
CA ALA A 79 -0.86 14.30 9.60
C ALA A 79 -1.61 13.04 9.12
N ALA A 80 -0.89 12.02 8.65
CA ALA A 80 -1.47 10.76 8.18
C ALA A 80 -2.16 9.97 9.30
N TYR A 81 -1.50 9.82 10.44
CA TYR A 81 -1.94 9.01 11.57
C TYR A 81 -2.43 9.88 12.72
N GLY A 82 -3.24 10.88 12.36
CA GLY A 82 -3.82 11.86 13.27
C GLY A 82 -5.28 11.57 13.63
N PRO A 83 -6.11 12.62 13.83
CA PRO A 83 -7.50 12.48 14.32
C PRO A 83 -8.46 11.71 13.43
N ALA A 84 -8.10 11.41 12.18
CA ALA A 84 -8.89 10.58 11.28
C ALA A 84 -8.90 9.09 11.71
N PHE A 85 -7.99 8.70 12.60
CA PHE A 85 -8.01 7.39 13.26
C PHE A 85 -8.76 7.49 14.59
N ASP A 86 -9.66 6.55 14.85
CA ASP A 86 -10.53 6.55 16.04
C ASP A 86 -9.80 6.20 17.35
N THR A 87 -8.53 5.82 17.27
CA THR A 87 -7.67 5.49 18.41
C THR A 87 -6.26 6.08 18.21
N PRO A 88 -5.66 6.67 19.26
CA PRO A 88 -4.29 7.22 19.18
C PRO A 88 -3.22 6.15 18.98
N ALA A 89 -3.54 4.87 19.25
CA ALA A 89 -2.65 3.76 18.97
C ALA A 89 -2.52 3.48 17.46
N VAL A 90 -3.51 3.91 16.65
CA VAL A 90 -3.65 3.74 15.19
C VAL A 90 -3.75 2.28 14.73
N ALA A 91 -2.85 1.42 15.21
CA ALA A 91 -2.80 -0.02 14.95
C ALA A 91 -2.60 -0.82 16.26
N PRO A 92 -3.58 -0.82 17.20
CA PRO A 92 -3.43 -1.50 18.48
C PRO A 92 -3.38 -3.02 18.32
N LEU A 93 -2.74 -3.67 19.30
CA LEU A 93 -2.77 -5.13 19.45
C LEU A 93 -3.74 -5.53 20.54
N ARG A 94 -4.52 -6.57 20.26
CA ARG A 94 -5.46 -7.18 21.22
C ARG A 94 -5.19 -8.66 21.37
N GLU A 95 -4.98 -9.14 22.59
CA GLU A 95 -4.92 -10.58 22.84
C GLU A 95 -6.33 -11.17 22.72
N VAL A 96 -6.48 -12.17 21.84
CA VAL A 96 -7.76 -12.85 21.58
C VAL A 96 -7.79 -14.27 22.13
N ALA A 97 -6.63 -14.85 22.40
CA ALA A 97 -6.44 -16.09 23.14
C ALA A 97 -5.00 -16.10 23.70
N PRO A 98 -4.68 -16.96 24.68
CA PRO A 98 -3.32 -17.04 25.23
C PRO A 98 -2.26 -17.18 24.14
N GLY A 99 -1.38 -16.17 24.04
CA GLY A 99 -0.30 -16.10 23.05
C GLY A 99 -0.76 -15.86 21.61
N ARG A 100 -2.02 -15.46 21.39
CA ARG A 100 -2.60 -15.12 20.08
C ARG A 100 -3.13 -13.70 20.10
N TRP A 101 -2.54 -12.88 19.25
CA TRP A 101 -2.81 -11.45 19.17
C TRP A 101 -3.40 -11.09 17.82
N LEU A 102 -4.38 -10.20 17.83
CA LEU A 102 -4.97 -9.58 16.67
C LEU A 102 -4.40 -8.15 16.55
N LEU A 103 -3.85 -7.83 15.38
CA LEU A 103 -3.44 -6.47 15.05
C LEU A 103 -4.62 -5.76 14.39
N GLU A 104 -5.20 -4.80 15.09
CA GLU A 104 -6.38 -4.09 14.66
C GLU A 104 -5.96 -2.97 13.68
N LEU A 105 -6.35 -3.08 12.41
CA LEU A 105 -5.94 -2.15 11.34
C LEU A 105 -7.12 -1.39 10.72
N TRP A 106 -8.30 -1.44 11.33
CA TRP A 106 -9.55 -0.86 10.80
C TRP A 106 -9.95 0.45 11.49
N HIS A 107 -9.04 1.08 12.22
CA HIS A 107 -9.33 2.29 12.98
C HIS A 107 -9.29 3.57 12.16
N GLY A 108 -8.97 3.48 10.87
CA GLY A 108 -8.97 4.62 9.95
C GLY A 108 -10.38 5.00 9.46
N PRO A 109 -10.47 6.06 8.64
CA PRO A 109 -11.74 6.66 8.25
C PRO A 109 -12.66 5.74 7.42
N THR A 110 -12.13 4.65 6.86
CA THR A 110 -12.88 3.74 5.98
C THR A 110 -13.06 2.35 6.58
N LEU A 111 -12.65 2.16 7.83
CA LEU A 111 -12.79 0.91 8.57
C LEU A 111 -12.04 -0.28 7.94
N ALA A 112 -10.94 -0.01 7.23
CA ALA A 112 -10.16 -1.03 6.55
C ALA A 112 -8.65 -0.79 6.65
N PHE A 113 -7.86 -1.86 6.67
CA PHE A 113 -6.38 -1.78 6.75
C PHE A 113 -5.72 -0.97 5.63
N LYS A 114 -6.44 -0.70 4.55
CA LYS A 114 -5.95 0.11 3.44
C LYS A 114 -5.76 1.57 3.84
N ASP A 115 -6.43 2.05 4.89
CA ASP A 115 -6.23 3.38 5.47
C ASP A 115 -4.81 3.59 5.97
N MET A 116 -4.18 2.54 6.52
CA MET A 116 -2.78 2.59 6.97
C MET A 116 -1.85 3.07 5.87
N ALA A 117 -2.15 2.73 4.61
CA ALA A 117 -1.38 3.14 3.46
C ALA A 117 -1.96 4.38 2.79
N LEU A 118 -3.27 4.45 2.60
CA LEU A 118 -3.93 5.44 1.75
C LEU A 118 -4.24 6.75 2.47
N GLN A 119 -4.08 6.85 3.79
CA GLN A 119 -4.02 8.14 4.48
C GLN A 119 -2.59 8.73 4.47
N CYS A 120 -1.57 7.87 4.33
CA CYS A 120 -0.16 8.27 4.28
C CYS A 120 0.32 8.60 2.87
N MET A 121 0.08 7.70 1.90
CA MET A 121 0.58 7.80 0.54
C MET A 121 0.22 9.13 -0.15
N PRO A 122 -1.01 9.65 -0.08
CA PRO A 122 -1.37 10.90 -0.75
C PRO A 122 -0.62 12.11 -0.21
N LEU A 123 -0.30 12.14 1.09
CA LEU A 123 0.47 13.23 1.71
C LEU A 123 1.91 13.25 1.18
N PHE A 124 2.55 12.08 1.11
CA PHE A 124 3.88 11.97 0.51
C PHE A 124 3.84 12.24 -1.01
N PHE A 125 2.76 11.87 -1.69
CA PHE A 125 2.58 12.13 -3.12
C PHE A 125 2.49 13.63 -3.39
N SER A 126 1.66 14.35 -2.63
CA SER A 126 1.56 15.81 -2.73
C SER A 126 2.89 16.50 -2.42
N GLU A 127 3.64 16.01 -1.43
CA GLU A 127 4.98 16.55 -1.13
C GLU A 127 5.97 16.31 -2.28
N ALA A 128 5.99 15.09 -2.85
CA ALA A 128 6.83 14.76 -4.00
C ALA A 128 6.47 15.64 -5.22
N LEU A 129 5.18 15.82 -5.48
CA LEU A 129 4.68 16.65 -6.57
C LEU A 129 5.03 18.13 -6.40
N ALA A 130 4.80 18.68 -5.20
CA ALA A 130 5.13 20.07 -4.90
C ALA A 130 6.63 20.35 -5.08
N ARG A 131 7.50 19.40 -4.69
CA ARG A 131 8.95 19.51 -4.91
C ARG A 131 9.32 19.39 -6.39
N ALA A 132 8.65 18.52 -7.14
CA ALA A 132 8.86 18.40 -8.59
C ALA A 132 8.48 19.70 -9.32
N HIS A 133 7.35 20.31 -8.95
CA HIS A 133 6.95 21.63 -9.45
C HIS A 133 7.94 22.74 -9.06
N ALA A 134 8.32 22.81 -7.79
CA ALA A 134 9.21 23.88 -7.29
C ALA A 134 10.63 23.83 -7.89
N SER A 135 11.11 22.63 -8.26
CA SER A 135 12.41 22.44 -8.92
C SER A 135 12.34 22.56 -10.45
N GLY A 136 11.14 22.65 -11.03
CA GLY A 136 10.93 22.60 -12.48
C GLY A 136 11.17 21.22 -13.10
N ALA A 137 11.25 20.16 -12.29
CA ALA A 137 11.42 18.78 -12.75
C ALA A 137 10.15 18.23 -13.43
N SER A 138 8.98 18.79 -13.10
CA SER A 138 7.71 18.54 -13.78
C SER A 138 6.86 19.78 -13.69
N ASP A 139 6.04 20.04 -14.71
CA ASP A 139 4.98 21.04 -14.71
C ASP A 139 3.58 20.41 -14.94
N LEU A 140 3.53 19.07 -14.87
CA LEU A 140 2.33 18.26 -15.01
C LEU A 140 1.65 18.04 -13.65
N ASP A 141 0.32 18.07 -13.66
CA ASP A 141 -0.55 17.57 -12.61
C ASP A 141 -0.77 16.05 -12.80
N TYR A 142 -1.42 15.39 -11.85
CA TYR A 142 -1.60 13.94 -11.90
C TYR A 142 -3.06 13.50 -11.93
N LEU A 143 -3.35 12.52 -12.79
CA LEU A 143 -4.58 11.74 -12.80
C LEU A 143 -4.30 10.36 -12.20
N ILE A 144 -4.85 10.13 -11.01
CA ILE A 144 -4.74 8.86 -10.27
C ILE A 144 -5.82 7.91 -10.75
N LEU A 145 -5.44 6.77 -11.32
CA LEU A 145 -6.37 5.71 -11.69
C LEU A 145 -6.33 4.58 -10.66
N VAL A 146 -7.51 4.17 -10.17
CA VAL A 146 -7.64 3.09 -9.20
C VAL A 146 -8.70 2.09 -9.62
N ALA A 147 -8.33 0.83 -9.78
CA ALA A 147 -9.28 -0.28 -9.81
C ALA A 147 -9.51 -0.83 -8.40
N THR A 148 -10.77 -1.10 -8.01
CA THR A 148 -11.09 -1.60 -6.66
C THR A 148 -12.16 -2.69 -6.68
N SER A 149 -12.09 -3.59 -5.69
CA SER A 149 -13.16 -4.52 -5.31
C SER A 149 -13.97 -4.04 -4.09
N GLY A 150 -13.71 -2.81 -3.61
CA GLY A 150 -14.38 -2.19 -2.46
C GLY A 150 -13.44 -1.24 -1.73
N ASP A 151 -12.84 -1.70 -0.62
CA ASP A 151 -12.12 -0.84 0.34
C ASP A 151 -11.01 0.02 -0.28
N THR A 152 -10.31 -0.44 -1.33
CA THR A 152 -9.20 0.33 -1.93
C THR A 152 -9.70 1.66 -2.47
N GLY A 153 -10.85 1.62 -3.14
CA GLY A 153 -11.48 2.80 -3.74
C GLY A 153 -11.92 3.79 -2.66
N VAL A 154 -12.60 3.29 -1.62
CA VAL A 154 -13.05 4.13 -0.50
C VAL A 154 -11.87 4.85 0.15
N ALA A 155 -10.82 4.11 0.52
CA ALA A 155 -9.64 4.68 1.16
C ALA A 155 -8.84 5.61 0.23
N ALA A 156 -8.79 5.32 -1.08
CA ALA A 156 -8.07 6.16 -2.04
C ALA A 156 -8.81 7.48 -2.29
N LEU A 157 -10.12 7.44 -2.45
CA LEU A 157 -10.94 8.65 -2.59
C LEU A 157 -10.81 9.52 -1.34
N ALA A 158 -10.93 8.94 -0.14
CA ALA A 158 -10.78 9.69 1.11
C ALA A 158 -9.39 10.33 1.26
N GLY A 159 -8.32 9.60 0.90
CA GLY A 159 -6.95 10.10 1.03
C GLY A 159 -6.57 11.19 0.02
N PHE A 160 -7.09 11.09 -1.23
CA PHE A 160 -6.81 12.01 -2.32
C PHE A 160 -7.84 13.15 -2.48
N ALA A 161 -8.90 13.16 -1.68
CA ALA A 161 -9.89 14.24 -1.69
C ALA A 161 -9.25 15.62 -1.54
N ASP A 162 -9.59 16.51 -2.47
CA ASP A 162 -9.21 17.92 -2.53
C ASP A 162 -7.68 18.17 -2.47
N ARG A 163 -6.87 17.19 -2.87
CA ARG A 163 -5.43 17.36 -2.99
C ARG A 163 -5.12 18.24 -4.20
N PRO A 164 -4.38 19.35 -4.01
CA PRO A 164 -3.96 20.20 -5.13
C PRO A 164 -3.17 19.40 -6.17
N HIS A 165 -3.31 19.77 -7.44
CA HIS A 165 -2.59 19.17 -8.58
C HIS A 165 -2.86 17.67 -8.81
N VAL A 166 -3.90 17.12 -8.17
CA VAL A 166 -4.27 15.71 -8.29
C VAL A 166 -5.76 15.57 -8.57
N ARG A 167 -6.08 14.73 -9.55
CA ARG A 167 -7.42 14.20 -9.83
C ARG A 167 -7.41 12.71 -9.60
N ILE A 168 -8.52 12.11 -9.19
CA ILE A 168 -8.60 10.66 -9.01
C ILE A 168 -9.86 10.08 -9.64
N CYS A 169 -9.68 9.00 -10.38
CA CYS A 169 -10.75 8.18 -10.95
C CYS A 169 -10.71 6.78 -10.34
N VAL A 170 -11.79 6.38 -9.69
CA VAL A 170 -11.96 5.04 -9.14
C VAL A 170 -12.93 4.24 -9.99
N TYR A 171 -12.48 3.08 -10.45
CA TYR A 171 -13.25 2.10 -11.20
C TYR A 171 -13.60 0.93 -10.30
N TYR A 172 -14.88 0.58 -10.25
CA TYR A 172 -15.36 -0.58 -9.51
C TYR A 172 -16.30 -1.44 -10.37
N PRO A 173 -16.29 -2.77 -10.21
CA PRO A 173 -17.14 -3.65 -10.99
C PRO A 173 -18.61 -3.53 -10.55
N ASP A 174 -19.53 -3.74 -11.48
CA ASP A 174 -20.97 -3.85 -11.19
C ASP A 174 -21.30 -5.02 -10.26
N ALA A 175 -20.48 -6.08 -10.30
CA ALA A 175 -20.57 -7.23 -9.42
C ALA A 175 -19.38 -7.31 -8.46
N GLY A 176 -19.66 -7.55 -7.16
CA GLY A 176 -18.63 -7.90 -6.17
C GLY A 176 -18.22 -6.79 -5.20
N VAL A 177 -18.83 -5.61 -5.31
CA VAL A 177 -18.73 -4.55 -4.28
C VAL A 177 -19.95 -4.61 -3.37
N SER A 178 -19.75 -4.50 -2.05
CA SER A 178 -20.87 -4.43 -1.12
C SER A 178 -21.61 -3.08 -1.22
N ALA A 179 -22.91 -3.07 -0.91
CA ALA A 179 -23.70 -1.83 -0.94
C ALA A 179 -23.13 -0.72 -0.04
N LEU A 180 -22.51 -1.09 1.10
CA LEU A 180 -21.86 -0.12 1.98
C LEU A 180 -20.63 0.52 1.33
N GLN A 181 -19.75 -0.30 0.74
CA GLN A 181 -18.55 0.20 0.06
C GLN A 181 -18.91 1.02 -1.18
N GLU A 182 -19.93 0.60 -1.94
CA GLU A 182 -20.45 1.37 -3.06
C GLU A 182 -20.93 2.74 -2.59
N LEU A 183 -21.77 2.79 -1.55
CA LEU A 183 -22.29 4.03 -0.98
C LEU A 183 -21.13 4.94 -0.55
N GLN A 184 -20.16 4.42 0.21
CA GLN A 184 -18.99 5.18 0.65
C GLN A 184 -18.22 5.78 -0.54
N MET A 185 -18.07 5.06 -1.66
CA MET A 185 -17.39 5.60 -2.84
C MET A 185 -18.21 6.70 -3.53
N VAL A 186 -19.49 6.44 -3.83
CA VAL A 186 -20.30 7.38 -4.63
C VAL A 186 -20.74 8.62 -3.86
N THR A 187 -20.70 8.60 -2.53
CA THR A 187 -21.02 9.75 -1.67
C THR A 187 -19.79 10.44 -1.08
N GLN A 188 -18.57 10.01 -1.42
CA GLN A 188 -17.35 10.64 -0.90
C GLN A 188 -17.26 12.10 -1.36
N PRO A 189 -17.16 13.08 -0.43
CA PRO A 189 -16.96 14.47 -0.80
C PRO A 189 -15.55 14.72 -1.34
N GLY A 190 -15.46 15.61 -2.34
CA GLY A 190 -14.21 16.14 -2.91
C GLY A 190 -14.42 16.62 -4.34
N GLY A 191 -13.86 17.79 -4.69
CA GLY A 191 -14.01 18.42 -6.00
C GLY A 191 -13.15 17.81 -7.10
N ASN A 192 -12.20 16.94 -6.75
CA ASN A 192 -11.24 16.30 -7.64
C ASN A 192 -11.49 14.80 -7.86
N LEU A 193 -12.65 14.29 -7.43
CA LEU A 193 -12.99 12.87 -7.39
C LEU A 193 -13.94 12.49 -8.52
N ALA A 194 -13.70 11.33 -9.15
CA ALA A 194 -14.63 10.70 -10.06
C ALA A 194 -14.71 9.20 -9.77
N VAL A 195 -15.92 8.64 -9.83
CA VAL A 195 -16.18 7.22 -9.57
C VAL A 195 -16.98 6.64 -10.73
N PHE A 196 -16.45 5.57 -11.32
CA PHE A 196 -17.04 4.89 -12.47
C PHE A 196 -17.36 3.44 -12.12
N ARG A 197 -18.59 3.02 -12.39
CA ARG A 197 -18.98 1.61 -12.39
C ARG A 197 -18.67 1.02 -13.75
N LEU A 198 -17.91 -0.07 -13.79
CA LEU A 198 -17.64 -0.84 -15.00
C LEU A 198 -18.45 -2.13 -15.01
N ALA A 199 -18.96 -2.53 -16.16
CA ALA A 199 -19.56 -3.85 -16.33
C ALA A 199 -18.47 -4.92 -16.30
N GLY A 200 -18.62 -5.95 -15.44
CA GLY A 200 -17.66 -7.05 -15.34
C GLY A 200 -17.21 -7.34 -13.91
N ASP A 201 -16.04 -7.96 -13.77
CA ASP A 201 -15.44 -8.28 -12.47
C ASP A 201 -14.23 -7.39 -12.15
N PHE A 202 -13.62 -7.61 -10.98
CA PHE A 202 -12.46 -6.84 -10.55
C PHE A 202 -11.26 -6.99 -11.49
N ASP A 203 -11.05 -8.18 -12.07
CA ASP A 203 -9.93 -8.43 -12.98
C ASP A 203 -10.11 -7.65 -14.29
N ALA A 204 -11.34 -7.50 -14.78
CA ALA A 204 -11.66 -6.61 -15.89
C ALA A 204 -11.33 -5.15 -15.56
N CYS A 205 -11.76 -4.64 -14.40
CA CYS A 205 -11.42 -3.28 -13.94
C CYS A 205 -9.90 -3.06 -13.87
N GLN A 206 -9.16 -4.02 -13.31
CA GLN A 206 -7.72 -3.93 -13.19
C GLN A 206 -7.03 -3.97 -14.56
N SER A 207 -7.51 -4.82 -15.47
CA SER A 207 -6.99 -4.92 -16.85
C SER A 207 -7.24 -3.64 -17.64
N SER A 208 -8.40 -3.00 -17.49
CA SER A 208 -8.71 -1.72 -18.12
C SER A 208 -7.78 -0.61 -17.63
N VAL A 209 -7.55 -0.50 -16.31
CA VAL A 209 -6.61 0.48 -15.76
C VAL A 209 -5.20 0.23 -16.31
N LYS A 210 -4.75 -1.03 -16.33
CA LYS A 210 -3.43 -1.38 -16.88
C LYS A 210 -3.30 -1.02 -18.37
N ALA A 211 -4.33 -1.29 -19.18
CA ALA A 211 -4.33 -0.94 -20.60
C ALA A 211 -4.16 0.57 -20.83
N VAL A 212 -4.75 1.41 -19.97
CA VAL A 212 -4.55 2.87 -20.02
C VAL A 212 -3.11 3.28 -19.68
N PHE A 213 -2.46 2.60 -18.73
CA PHE A 213 -1.03 2.84 -18.42
C PHE A 213 -0.08 2.39 -19.53
N ASP A 214 -0.43 1.34 -20.27
CA ASP A 214 0.38 0.80 -21.36
C ASP A 214 0.18 1.59 -22.68
N ASP A 215 -0.78 2.52 -22.74
CA ASP A 215 -1.05 3.37 -23.91
C ASP A 215 -0.21 4.66 -23.90
N ALA A 216 0.96 4.59 -24.51
CA ALA A 216 1.88 5.73 -24.64
C ALA A 216 1.30 6.90 -25.47
N ALA A 217 0.41 6.62 -26.42
CA ALA A 217 -0.22 7.67 -27.24
C ALA A 217 -1.22 8.47 -26.40
N PHE A 218 -2.05 7.77 -25.61
CA PHE A 218 -2.96 8.40 -24.66
C PHE A 218 -2.21 9.19 -23.60
N ALA A 219 -1.12 8.64 -23.03
CA ALA A 219 -0.31 9.37 -22.06
C ALA A 219 0.31 10.66 -22.64
N ALA A 220 0.77 10.62 -23.89
CA ALA A 220 1.30 11.80 -24.58
C ALA A 220 0.22 12.85 -24.89
N GLU A 221 -0.97 12.41 -25.31
CA GLU A 221 -2.14 13.26 -25.50
C GLU A 221 -2.55 13.95 -24.19
N LEU A 222 -2.67 13.18 -23.11
CA LEU A 222 -3.05 13.66 -21.78
C LEU A 222 -2.05 14.72 -21.26
N ALA A 223 -0.75 14.48 -21.44
CA ALA A 223 0.29 15.44 -21.07
C ALA A 223 0.22 16.72 -21.90
N ARG A 224 0.02 16.61 -23.23
CA ARG A 224 -0.01 17.77 -24.14
C ARG A 224 -1.28 18.62 -24.00
N GLU A 225 -2.45 17.99 -23.90
CA GLU A 225 -3.75 18.68 -23.95
C GLU A 225 -4.25 19.09 -22.57
N HIS A 226 -3.93 18.31 -21.55
CA HIS A 226 -4.46 18.50 -20.21
C HIS A 226 -3.41 18.78 -19.16
N ARG A 227 -2.11 18.74 -19.52
CA ARG A 227 -0.99 18.86 -18.58
C ARG A 227 -1.09 17.83 -17.45
N LEU A 228 -1.54 16.62 -17.77
CA LEU A 228 -1.76 15.54 -16.82
C LEU A 228 -0.83 14.36 -17.11
N ALA A 229 -0.22 13.81 -16.06
CA ALA A 229 0.46 12.53 -16.05
C ALA A 229 -0.41 11.47 -15.35
N LEU A 230 -0.27 10.20 -15.75
CA LEU A 230 -0.95 9.09 -15.09
C LEU A 230 -0.15 8.60 -13.88
N SER A 231 -0.83 8.24 -12.80
CA SER A 231 -0.27 7.47 -11.69
C SER A 231 -1.33 6.60 -11.04
N SER A 232 -0.92 5.63 -10.22
CA SER A 232 -1.84 4.69 -9.58
C SER A 232 -1.67 4.66 -8.07
N ALA A 233 -2.80 4.58 -7.36
CA ALA A 233 -2.86 4.32 -5.91
C ALA A 233 -3.17 2.85 -5.57
N ASN A 234 -3.14 1.94 -6.55
CA ASN A 234 -3.25 0.51 -6.33
C ASN A 234 -2.07 -0.03 -5.51
N SER A 235 -2.21 -1.24 -4.97
CA SER A 235 -1.21 -1.90 -4.12
C SER A 235 0.16 -2.13 -4.77
N ILE A 236 0.29 -1.86 -6.07
CA ILE A 236 1.56 -1.91 -6.81
C ILE A 236 2.46 -0.71 -6.50
N ASN A 237 1.92 0.44 -6.07
CA ASN A 237 2.73 1.61 -5.76
C ASN A 237 3.57 1.37 -4.49
N TRP A 238 4.86 1.72 -4.49
CA TRP A 238 5.73 1.56 -3.32
C TRP A 238 5.24 2.36 -2.10
N GLY A 239 4.59 3.50 -2.33
CA GLY A 239 3.92 4.30 -1.30
C GLY A 239 2.79 3.56 -0.59
N ARG A 240 2.25 2.47 -1.15
CA ARG A 240 1.32 1.59 -0.46
C ARG A 240 2.01 0.59 0.47
N LEU A 241 3.23 0.15 0.12
CA LEU A 241 3.90 -0.94 0.81
C LEU A 241 4.67 -0.45 2.05
N LEU A 242 5.39 0.66 1.93
CA LEU A 242 6.21 1.20 3.03
C LEU A 242 5.40 1.50 4.32
N PRO A 243 4.22 2.17 4.27
CA PRO A 243 3.37 2.33 5.45
C PRO A 243 2.99 1.02 6.13
N GLN A 244 2.84 -0.05 5.34
CA GLN A 244 2.45 -1.36 5.87
C GLN A 244 3.58 -2.05 6.64
N VAL A 245 4.84 -1.73 6.33
CA VAL A 245 5.98 -2.23 7.09
C VAL A 245 5.94 -1.69 8.52
N ALA A 246 5.50 -0.43 8.69
CA ALA A 246 5.53 0.25 9.98
C ALA A 246 4.67 -0.44 11.04
N TYR A 247 3.46 -0.91 10.72
CA TYR A 247 2.62 -1.55 11.74
C TYR A 247 3.16 -2.90 12.19
N TYR A 248 3.92 -3.63 11.36
CA TYR A 248 4.58 -4.87 11.80
C TYR A 248 5.74 -4.60 12.76
N VAL A 249 6.52 -3.55 12.49
CA VAL A 249 7.57 -3.11 13.41
C VAL A 249 6.95 -2.61 14.73
N SER A 250 5.89 -1.80 14.64
CA SER A 250 5.14 -1.30 15.80
C SER A 250 4.58 -2.44 16.64
N ALA A 251 3.89 -3.40 16.02
CA ALA A 251 3.30 -4.55 16.71
C ALA A 251 4.37 -5.37 17.45
N CYS A 252 5.54 -5.59 16.85
CA CYS A 252 6.63 -6.28 17.55
C CYS A 252 7.12 -5.49 18.78
N ALA A 253 7.26 -4.18 18.66
CA ALA A 253 7.66 -3.34 19.78
C ALA A 253 6.65 -3.40 20.93
N ASP A 254 5.35 -3.33 20.60
CA ASP A 254 4.26 -3.43 21.57
C ASP A 254 4.21 -4.80 22.27
N LEU A 255 4.39 -5.91 21.53
CA LEU A 255 4.45 -7.25 22.12
C LEU A 255 5.63 -7.41 23.08
N VAL A 256 6.79 -6.83 22.75
CA VAL A 256 7.96 -6.87 23.64
C VAL A 256 7.71 -6.04 24.89
N ALA A 257 7.18 -4.83 24.75
CA ALA A 257 6.87 -3.95 25.88
C ALA A 257 5.79 -4.54 26.80
N ALA A 258 4.81 -5.26 26.25
CA ALA A 258 3.79 -5.97 27.02
C ALA A 258 4.32 -7.24 27.73
N GLY A 259 5.59 -7.64 27.49
CA GLY A 259 6.16 -8.89 28.01
C GLY A 259 5.61 -10.15 27.35
N ALA A 260 4.80 -10.01 26.29
CA ALA A 260 4.21 -11.12 25.53
C ALA A 260 5.22 -11.77 24.57
N LEU A 261 6.29 -11.06 24.21
CA LEU A 261 7.38 -11.55 23.36
C LEU A 261 8.72 -11.16 23.99
N ARG A 262 9.65 -12.12 24.17
CA ARG A 262 11.01 -11.76 24.57
C ARG A 262 11.75 -11.09 23.40
N PRO A 263 12.63 -10.10 23.64
CA PRO A 263 13.47 -9.54 22.59
C PRO A 263 14.19 -10.64 21.78
N GLY A 264 14.08 -10.58 20.45
CA GLY A 264 14.65 -11.58 19.53
C GLY A 264 13.91 -12.92 19.44
N GLN A 265 12.87 -13.16 20.26
CA GLN A 265 12.06 -14.37 20.15
C GLN A 265 11.31 -14.38 18.80
N PRO A 266 11.37 -15.48 18.03
CA PRO A 266 10.65 -15.56 16.78
C PRO A 266 9.13 -15.47 16.97
N LEU A 267 8.46 -14.60 16.22
CA LEU A 267 7.00 -14.57 16.12
C LEU A 267 6.50 -15.19 14.81
N THR A 268 5.28 -15.72 14.83
CA THR A 268 4.56 -16.15 13.63
C THR A 268 3.53 -15.09 13.28
N VAL A 269 3.52 -14.63 12.04
CA VAL A 269 2.55 -13.66 11.53
C VAL A 269 1.64 -14.37 10.55
N CYS A 270 0.32 -14.29 10.77
CA CYS A 270 -0.68 -14.81 9.86
C CYS A 270 -1.40 -13.65 9.18
N VAL A 271 -1.47 -13.66 7.85
CA VAL A 271 -2.03 -12.56 7.06
C VAL A 271 -3.10 -13.09 6.11
N PRO A 272 -4.37 -12.65 6.25
CA PRO A 272 -5.38 -12.82 5.21
C PRO A 272 -4.90 -12.10 3.94
N THR A 273 -4.58 -12.87 2.91
CA THR A 273 -3.81 -12.39 1.76
C THR A 273 -4.62 -12.48 0.46
N GLY A 274 -4.75 -11.34 -0.23
CA GLY A 274 -5.12 -11.27 -1.64
C GLY A 274 -3.90 -10.92 -2.50
N ASN A 275 -3.71 -9.64 -2.81
CA ASN A 275 -2.66 -9.11 -3.68
C ASN A 275 -1.20 -9.17 -3.15
N PHE A 276 -0.88 -9.99 -2.15
CA PHE A 276 0.43 -10.15 -1.47
C PHE A 276 1.03 -8.95 -0.72
N GLY A 277 0.57 -7.71 -0.94
CA GLY A 277 1.24 -6.52 -0.38
C GLY A 277 1.38 -6.51 1.14
N ASN A 278 0.35 -6.94 1.87
CA ASN A 278 0.37 -6.96 3.33
C ASN A 278 1.38 -7.98 3.89
N ILE A 279 1.35 -9.23 3.44
CA ILE A 279 2.31 -10.25 3.89
C ILE A 279 3.74 -9.95 3.40
N LEU A 280 3.88 -9.32 2.23
CA LEU A 280 5.16 -8.82 1.75
C LEU A 280 5.71 -7.73 2.68
N ALA A 281 4.89 -6.82 3.19
CA ALA A 281 5.32 -5.83 4.18
C ALA A 281 5.83 -6.49 5.48
N ALA A 282 5.23 -7.60 5.91
CA ALA A 282 5.75 -8.40 7.03
C ALA A 282 7.12 -9.01 6.72
N TRP A 283 7.36 -9.43 5.47
CA TRP A 283 8.67 -9.88 5.01
C TRP A 283 9.69 -8.73 5.01
N TYR A 284 9.31 -7.52 4.59
CA TYR A 284 10.19 -6.35 4.70
C TYR A 284 10.48 -6.03 6.17
N ALA A 285 9.49 -6.10 7.07
CA ALA A 285 9.71 -5.93 8.50
C ALA A 285 10.69 -6.97 9.07
N ARG A 286 10.62 -8.23 8.60
CA ARG A 286 11.63 -9.26 8.91
C ARG A 286 13.02 -8.85 8.44
N ARG A 287 13.14 -8.30 7.23
CA ARG A 287 14.42 -7.81 6.69
C ARG A 287 14.96 -6.60 7.48
N LEU A 288 14.08 -5.78 8.04
CA LEU A 288 14.44 -4.69 8.96
C LEU A 288 14.93 -5.16 10.33
N GLY A 289 14.73 -6.42 10.71
CA GLY A 289 15.21 -6.96 11.99
C GLY A 289 14.10 -7.40 12.95
N VAL A 290 12.82 -7.28 12.58
CA VAL A 290 11.74 -7.92 13.34
C VAL A 290 11.98 -9.44 13.31
N PRO A 291 11.96 -10.14 14.46
CA PRO A 291 12.24 -11.57 14.53
C PRO A 291 11.05 -12.40 14.02
N VAL A 292 10.65 -12.24 12.76
CA VAL A 292 9.59 -13.05 12.15
C VAL A 292 10.15 -14.42 11.79
N GLY A 293 9.66 -15.46 12.46
CA GLY A 293 10.00 -16.85 12.19
C GLY A 293 9.22 -17.43 11.00
N ARG A 294 7.89 -17.36 11.05
CA ARG A 294 6.99 -17.86 10.00
C ARG A 294 6.03 -16.78 9.54
N LEU A 295 5.80 -16.73 8.23
CA LEU A 295 4.74 -15.96 7.58
C LEU A 295 3.70 -16.96 7.07
N LEU A 296 2.47 -16.89 7.58
CA LEU A 296 1.36 -17.72 7.15
C LEU A 296 0.49 -16.92 6.18
N CYS A 297 0.47 -17.35 4.91
CA CYS A 297 -0.40 -16.79 3.88
C CYS A 297 -1.77 -17.46 3.95
N ALA A 298 -2.75 -16.78 4.56
CA ALA A 298 -4.11 -17.28 4.65
C ALA A 298 -4.91 -16.84 3.42
N SER A 299 -5.30 -17.80 2.57
CA SER A 299 -6.17 -17.57 1.40
C SER A 299 -7.59 -18.04 1.68
N ASN A 300 -8.57 -17.50 0.94
CA ASN A 300 -9.94 -18.04 0.92
C ASN A 300 -10.05 -19.14 -0.16
N ALA A 301 -11.23 -19.37 -0.73
CA ALA A 301 -11.41 -20.34 -1.82
C ALA A 301 -10.54 -20.04 -3.06
N ASN A 302 -10.15 -18.77 -3.26
CA ASN A 302 -9.21 -18.35 -4.29
C ASN A 302 -7.77 -18.55 -3.80
N ASN A 303 -7.31 -19.79 -3.87
CA ASN A 303 -6.12 -20.28 -3.18
C ASN A 303 -4.85 -20.40 -4.06
N VAL A 304 -4.70 -19.55 -5.09
CA VAL A 304 -3.53 -19.58 -6.00
C VAL A 304 -2.21 -19.44 -5.24
N LEU A 305 -2.16 -18.60 -4.20
CA LEU A 305 -0.98 -18.41 -3.37
C LEU A 305 -0.68 -19.64 -2.51
N THR A 306 -1.72 -20.32 -2.00
CA THR A 306 -1.54 -21.57 -1.26
C THR A 306 -0.91 -22.65 -2.14
N GLN A 307 -1.39 -22.80 -3.38
CA GLN A 307 -0.81 -23.76 -4.31
C GLN A 307 0.64 -23.39 -4.63
N PHE A 308 0.90 -22.12 -4.97
CA PHE A 308 2.26 -21.65 -5.27
C PHE A 308 3.23 -21.89 -4.12
N ILE A 309 2.84 -21.59 -2.88
CA ILE A 309 3.71 -21.76 -1.70
C ILE A 309 3.98 -23.23 -1.40
N ASN A 310 2.99 -24.12 -1.57
CA ASN A 310 3.13 -25.54 -1.23
C ASN A 310 3.77 -26.37 -2.35
N GLU A 311 3.51 -26.03 -3.61
CA GLU A 311 3.85 -26.85 -4.78
C GLU A 311 4.86 -26.16 -5.72
N GLY A 312 5.07 -24.85 -5.58
CA GLY A 312 5.92 -24.05 -6.48
C GLY A 312 5.26 -23.68 -7.81
N VAL A 313 3.98 -23.99 -8.00
CA VAL A 313 3.25 -23.76 -9.26
C VAL A 313 2.30 -22.56 -9.12
N TYR A 314 2.53 -21.54 -9.94
CA TYR A 314 1.63 -20.39 -10.09
C TYR A 314 0.88 -20.49 -11.44
N ASP A 315 -0.24 -21.20 -11.45
CA ASP A 315 -1.11 -21.32 -12.64
C ASP A 315 -2.48 -20.69 -12.37
N VAL A 316 -2.81 -19.71 -13.20
CA VAL A 316 -4.10 -18.99 -13.20
C VAL A 316 -4.95 -19.27 -14.44
N ALA A 317 -4.39 -19.92 -15.47
CA ALA A 317 -5.03 -20.03 -16.78
C ALA A 317 -6.32 -20.86 -16.74
N SER A 318 -6.36 -21.89 -15.90
CA SER A 318 -7.51 -22.77 -15.71
C SER A 318 -8.44 -22.36 -14.57
N ARG A 319 -8.07 -21.34 -13.79
CA ARG A 319 -8.78 -20.94 -12.57
C ARG A 319 -9.96 -20.03 -12.89
N ARG A 320 -11.02 -20.15 -12.09
CA ARG A 320 -12.18 -19.25 -12.11
C ARG A 320 -12.28 -18.57 -10.76
N LEU A 321 -12.60 -17.28 -10.77
CA LEU A 321 -12.81 -16.51 -9.56
C LEU A 321 -14.03 -17.06 -8.80
N VAL A 322 -13.85 -17.38 -7.52
CA VAL A 322 -14.92 -17.83 -6.64
C VAL A 322 -15.31 -16.67 -5.73
N LYS A 323 -16.59 -16.27 -5.75
CA LYS A 323 -17.09 -15.25 -4.82
C LYS A 323 -17.16 -15.83 -3.41
N THR A 324 -16.59 -15.13 -2.43
CA THR A 324 -16.55 -15.59 -1.03
C THR A 324 -17.07 -14.51 -0.06
N PRO A 325 -17.27 -14.85 1.23
CA PRO A 325 -17.54 -13.85 2.26
C PRO A 325 -16.39 -12.88 2.55
N SER A 326 -15.20 -13.09 1.97
CA SER A 326 -14.04 -12.19 2.07
C SER A 326 -13.67 -11.62 0.70
N PRO A 327 -14.54 -10.79 0.08
CA PRO A 327 -14.43 -10.36 -1.32
C PRO A 327 -13.15 -9.58 -1.61
N SER A 328 -12.59 -8.87 -0.63
CA SER A 328 -11.30 -8.17 -0.76
C SER A 328 -10.09 -9.11 -0.99
N MET A 329 -10.27 -10.42 -0.85
CA MET A 329 -9.28 -11.47 -1.12
C MET A 329 -9.63 -12.32 -2.34
N ASP A 330 -10.77 -12.08 -2.99
CA ASP A 330 -11.16 -12.80 -4.21
C ASP A 330 -10.32 -12.28 -5.38
N ILE A 331 -9.18 -12.93 -5.62
CA ILE A 331 -8.23 -12.58 -6.69
C ILE A 331 -7.71 -13.84 -7.38
N LEU A 332 -7.46 -13.73 -8.69
CA LEU A 332 -6.72 -14.75 -9.44
C LEU A 332 -5.24 -14.41 -9.55
N VAL A 333 -4.91 -13.14 -9.72
CA VAL A 333 -3.53 -12.67 -9.85
C VAL A 333 -3.12 -11.82 -8.64
N SER A 334 -2.06 -12.24 -7.97
CA SER A 334 -1.53 -11.58 -6.79
C SER A 334 -0.38 -10.63 -7.17
N SER A 335 -0.74 -9.36 -7.42
CA SER A 335 0.17 -8.37 -8.04
C SER A 335 1.51 -8.18 -7.33
N ASN A 336 1.58 -8.19 -5.99
CA ASN A 336 2.85 -7.96 -5.29
C ASN A 336 3.73 -9.21 -5.15
N LEU A 337 3.29 -10.37 -5.64
CA LEU A 337 4.12 -11.59 -5.58
C LEU A 337 5.43 -11.42 -6.38
N GLU A 338 5.39 -10.67 -7.49
CA GLU A 338 6.56 -10.39 -8.34
C GLU A 338 7.72 -9.69 -7.60
N ARG A 339 7.45 -9.01 -6.48
CA ARG A 339 8.49 -8.34 -5.68
C ARG A 339 9.34 -9.29 -4.83
N LEU A 340 8.84 -10.50 -4.55
CA LEU A 340 9.48 -11.47 -3.66
C LEU A 340 10.64 -12.20 -4.37
#